data_AF-U2ETP4-F1
#
_entry.id   AF-U2ETP4-F1
#
_cell.length_a   1.000
_cell.length_b   1.000
_cell.length_c   1.000
_cell.angle_alpha   90.00
_cell.angle_beta   90.00
_cell.angle_gamma   90.00
#
_symmetry.space_group_name_H-M   'P 1'
#
loop_
_entity.id
_entity.type
_entity.pdbx_description
1 polymer ?
#
loop_
_entity_poly.entity_id
_entity_poly.type
_entity_poly.pdbx_seq_one_letter_code
_entity_poly.pdbx_strand_id
1 'polypeptide(L)' 'MDRTLYNASGCKDKTAHDAICSASKPQTQVFRSDWTRRDNEADMFVKMVKRLAKGFNFKLCDRIRFEDPETGKKYL' A
#
# COMPACT_ATOMS: atom_id res chain seq x y z
N MET A 1 -13.19 13.88 -36.68
CA MET A 1 -12.20 12.83 -36.36
C MET A 1 -11.70 13.08 -34.95
N ASP A 2 -11.73 12.07 -34.09
CA ASP A 2 -11.25 12.18 -32.71
C ASP A 2 -9.72 12.30 -32.73
N ARG A 3 -9.21 13.46 -32.30
CA ARG A 3 -7.78 13.79 -32.37
C ARG A 3 -6.95 13.06 -31.32
N THR A 4 -7.60 12.43 -30.34
CA THR A 4 -6.93 11.71 -29.26
C THR A 4 -6.43 10.32 -29.67
N LEU A 5 -6.88 9.81 -30.82
CA LEU A 5 -6.51 8.50 -31.37
C LEU A 5 -5.16 8.47 -32.08
N TYR A 6 -4.52 9.62 -32.26
CA TYR A 6 -3.29 9.76 -33.05
C TYR A 6 -2.20 10.39 -32.21
N ASN A 7 -0.99 9.84 -32.30
CA ASN A 7 0.18 10.41 -31.67
C ASN A 7 0.70 11.64 -32.44
N ALA A 8 1.72 12.33 -31.92
CA ALA A 8 2.26 13.55 -32.52
C ALA A 8 2.82 13.37 -33.94
N SER A 9 3.11 12.14 -34.36
CA SER A 9 3.52 11.81 -35.74
C SER A 9 2.34 11.49 -36.68
N GLY A 10 1.10 11.58 -36.20
CA GLY A 10 -0.11 11.33 -36.99
C GLY A 10 -0.43 9.85 -37.21
N CYS A 11 0.26 8.94 -36.50
CA CYS A 11 -0.03 7.52 -36.51
C CYS A 11 -1.10 7.17 -35.48
N LYS A 12 -2.00 6.25 -35.83
CA LYS A 12 -3.04 5.78 -34.92
C LYS A 12 -2.38 5.02 -33.76
N ASP A 13 -2.52 5.55 -32.55
CA ASP A 13 -1.87 5.02 -31.35
C ASP A 13 -2.94 4.72 -30.30
N LYS A 14 -3.39 3.46 -30.32
CA LYS A 14 -4.41 2.99 -29.38
C LYS A 14 -3.91 3.02 -27.94
N THR A 15 -2.61 2.79 -27.73
CA THR A 15 -2.02 2.77 -26.39
C THR A 15 -1.97 4.17 -25.78
N ALA A 16 -1.56 5.17 -26.57
CA ALA A 16 -1.59 6.56 -26.14
C ALA A 16 -3.02 7.05 -25.87
N HIS A 17 -3.96 6.70 -26.75
CA HIS A 17 -5.37 7.00 -26.57
C HIS A 17 -5.94 6.40 -25.28
N ASP A 18 -5.70 5.11 -25.03
CA ASP A 18 -6.20 4.42 -23.84
C ASP A 18 -5.57 4.99 -22.56
N ALA A 19 -4.29 5.40 -22.60
CA ALA A 19 -3.63 6.09 -21.49
C ALA A 19 -4.28 7.45 -21.21
N ILE A 20 -4.53 8.28 -22.23
CA ILE A 20 -5.19 9.59 -22.08
C ILE A 20 -6.63 9.42 -21.56
N CYS A 21 -7.40 8.49 -22.13
CA CYS A 21 -8.77 8.20 -21.67
C CYS A 21 -8.80 7.58 -20.27
N SER A 22 -7.74 6.90 -19.84
CA SER A 22 -7.61 6.43 -18.46
C SER A 22 -7.28 7.55 -17.48
N ALA A 23 -6.49 8.55 -17.92
CA ALA A 23 -6.13 9.72 -17.11
C ALA A 23 -7.26 10.76 -17.02
N SER A 24 -8.14 10.83 -18.03
CA SER A 24 -9.31 11.72 -18.02
C SER A 24 -10.47 11.19 -17.18
N LYS A 25 -10.46 9.90 -16.81
CA LYS A 25 -11.32 9.40 -15.74
C LYS A 25 -10.78 10.02 -14.45
N PRO A 26 -11.59 10.66 -13.60
CA PRO A 26 -11.13 11.11 -12.30
C PRO A 26 -10.44 9.91 -11.66
N GLN A 27 -9.13 10.04 -11.47
CA GLN A 27 -8.27 9.01 -10.89
C GLN A 27 -9.04 8.52 -9.69
N THR A 28 -9.59 7.30 -9.78
CA THR A 28 -10.44 6.78 -8.72
C THR A 28 -9.48 6.66 -7.56
N GLN A 29 -9.46 7.68 -6.69
CA GLN A 29 -8.82 7.58 -5.40
C GLN A 29 -9.57 6.44 -4.77
N VAL A 30 -8.94 5.28 -4.79
CA VAL A 30 -9.41 4.12 -4.05
C VAL A 30 -9.17 4.54 -2.61
N PHE A 31 -10.13 5.29 -2.07
CA PHE A 31 -10.21 5.61 -0.67
C PHE A 31 -10.53 4.29 0.00
N ARG A 32 -9.47 3.51 0.28
CA ARG A 32 -9.57 2.33 1.12
C ARG A 32 -9.91 2.84 2.50
N SER A 33 -11.20 2.84 2.81
CA SER A 33 -11.75 3.12 4.14
C SER A 33 -11.16 2.21 5.23
N ASP A 34 -10.46 1.13 4.84
CA ASP A 34 -9.70 0.23 5.72
C ASP A 34 -8.21 0.56 5.86
N TRP A 35 -7.73 1.71 5.38
CA TRP A 35 -6.38 2.18 5.74
C TRP A 35 -6.42 2.79 7.15
N THR A 36 -6.61 1.92 8.15
CA THR A 36 -6.29 2.24 9.53
C THR A 36 -4.89 2.83 9.53
N ARG A 37 -4.78 4.06 10.02
CA ARG A 37 -3.52 4.80 10.11
C ARG A 37 -2.49 3.85 10.74
N ARG A 38 -1.49 3.43 9.94
CA ARG A 38 -0.48 2.46 10.40
C ARG A 38 0.12 3.00 11.70
N ASP A 39 0.04 2.18 12.72
CA ASP A 39 0.55 2.52 14.03
C ASP A 39 2.07 2.32 14.00
N ASN A 40 2.78 3.42 13.78
CA ASN A 40 4.24 3.40 13.59
C ASN A 40 4.96 2.86 14.83
N GLU A 41 4.39 3.06 16.02
CA GLU A 41 4.98 2.61 17.28
C GLU A 41 4.83 1.09 17.43
N ALA A 42 3.64 0.56 17.16
CA ALA A 42 3.39 -0.87 17.08
C ALA A 42 4.30 -1.56 16.04
N ASP A 43 4.46 -0.95 14.85
CA ASP A 43 5.36 -1.46 13.81
C ASP A 43 6.83 -1.48 14.25
N MET A 44 7.28 -0.45 14.97
CA MET A 44 8.64 -0.38 15.53
C MET A 44 8.86 -1.45 16.60
N PHE A 45 7.89 -1.67 17.48
CA PHE A 45 7.92 -2.72 18.49
C PHE A 45 8.09 -4.12 17.84
N VAL A 46 7.27 -4.44 16.85
CA VAL A 46 7.34 -5.72 16.12
C VAL A 46 8.72 -5.91 15.46
N LYS A 47 9.28 -4.85 14.85
CA LYS A 47 10.63 -4.90 14.25
C LYS A 47 11.71 -5.17 15.31
N MET A 48 11.61 -4.53 16.47
CA MET A 48 12.55 -4.70 17.58
C MET A 48 12.53 -6.13 18.11
N VAL A 49 11.34 -6.70 18.36
CA VAL A 49 11.18 -8.09 18.81
C VAL A 49 11.74 -9.08 17.80
N LYS A 50 11.46 -8.89 16.51
CA LYS A 50 12.02 -9.74 15.43
C LYS A 50 13.54 -9.68 15.39
N ARG A 51 14.12 -8.49 15.53
CA ARG A 51 15.58 -8.30 15.56
C ARG A 51 16.20 -8.99 16.77
N LEU A 52 15.56 -8.91 17.93
CA LEU A 52 16.00 -9.56 19.15
C LEU A 52 15.97 -11.10 19.04
N ALA A 53 14.86 -11.67 18.57
CA ALA A 53 14.72 -13.11 18.36
C ALA A 53 15.81 -13.64 17.41
N LYS A 54 16.07 -12.92 16.31
CA LYS A 54 17.17 -13.26 15.39
C LYS A 54 18.54 -13.17 16.07
N GLY A 55 18.78 -12.17 16.92
CA GLY A 55 20.03 -12.01 17.66
C GLY A 55 20.33 -13.16 18.61
N PHE A 56 19.31 -13.76 19.22
CA PHE A 56 19.42 -14.94 20.09
C PHE A 56 19.27 -16.28 19.37
N ASN A 57 19.17 -16.27 18.04
CA ASN A 57 18.94 -17.46 17.21
C ASN A 57 17.63 -18.22 17.54
N PHE A 58 16.61 -17.50 18.01
CA PHE A 58 15.26 -18.04 18.22
C PHE A 58 14.43 -18.00 16.94
N LYS A 59 13.61 -19.04 16.73
CA LYS A 59 12.59 -19.08 15.69
C LYS A 59 11.27 -18.57 16.25
N LEU A 60 10.69 -17.54 15.63
CA LEU A 60 9.32 -17.14 15.92
C LEU A 60 8.37 -18.14 15.24
N CYS A 61 7.60 -18.87 16.04
CA CYS A 61 6.66 -19.87 15.54
C CYS A 61 5.34 -19.24 15.07
N ASP A 62 4.93 -18.12 15.66
CA ASP A 62 3.65 -17.45 15.42
C ASP A 62 3.81 -15.94 15.22
N ARG A 63 2.69 -15.27 14.94
CA ARG A 63 2.64 -13.80 14.91
C ARG A 63 2.73 -13.21 16.32
N ILE A 64 3.31 -12.02 16.40
CA ILE A 64 3.51 -11.31 17.66
C ILE A 64 2.20 -10.61 18.01
N ARG A 65 1.54 -11.08 19.07
CA ARG A 65 0.29 -10.50 19.57
C ARG A 65 0.57 -9.66 20.80
N PHE A 66 0.03 -8.45 20.82
CA PHE A 66 0.16 -7.54 21.96
C PHE A 66 -1.03 -6.60 22.01
N GLU A 67 -1.25 -6.03 23.19
CA GLU A 67 -2.35 -5.12 23.48
C GLU A 67 -1.77 -3.87 24.11
N ASP A 68 -2.25 -2.72 23.66
CA ASP A 68 -1.98 -1.45 24.31
C ASP A 68 -2.88 -1.35 25.55
N PRO A 69 -2.31 -1.31 26.78
CA PRO A 69 -3.10 -1.29 28.01
C PRO A 69 -3.87 0.02 28.22
N GLU A 70 -3.48 1.12 27.58
CA GLU A 70 -4.15 2.41 27.72
C GLU A 70 -5.37 2.51 26.79
N THR A 71 -5.23 2.02 25.56
CA THR A 71 -6.29 2.13 24.54
C THR A 71 -7.12 0.86 24.37
N GLY A 72 -6.67 -0.28 24.91
CA GLY A 72 -7.26 -1.61 24.69
C GLY A 72 -7.09 -2.12 23.26
N LYS A 73 -6.27 -1.45 22.44
CA LYS A 73 -6.07 -1.80 21.03
C LYS A 73 -5.20 -3.04 20.91
N LYS A 74 -5.68 -4.02 20.16
CA LYS A 74 -5.00 -5.31 19.94
C LYS A 74 -4.29 -5.32 18.60
N TYR A 75 -3.05 -5.78 18.61
CA TYR A 75 -2.18 -5.95 17.45
C TYR A 75 -1.91 -7.43 17.21
N LEU A 76 -1.95 -7.85 15.95
CA LEU A 76 -1.80 -9.23 15.49
C LEU A 76 -0.68 -9.36 14.46
#